data_AF-A0A2P8WE49-F1
#
_entry.id   AF-A0A2P8WE49-F1
#
_cell.length_a   1.000
_cell.length_b   1.000
_cell.length_c   1.000
_cell.angle_alpha   90.00
_cell.angle_beta   90.00
_cell.angle_gamma   90.00
#
_symmetry.space_group_name_H-M   'P 1'
#
loop_
_entity.id
_entity.type
_entity.pdbx_description
1 polymer ?
#
loop_
_entity_poly.entity_id
_entity_poly.type
_entity_poly.pdbx_seq_one_letter_code
_entity_poly.pdbx_strand_id
1 'polypeptide(L)'
;MYKRQGEDLEAILHIQRSGWQVWYNPAMELHHKIPPSRLQRGYLLKMFRGIGLSRHRTRMLSFPGWQRPLMLPVYALNDLRKLLRHSLIHGTGVFTDTVTACEVTLYFYSLLSPFYLWQRGLRQAIAKYRL
;
A
#
# COMPACT_ATOMS: atom_id res chain seq x y z
N MET A 1 0.65 17.50 -1.35
CA MET A 1 1.59 16.41 -1.03
C MET A 1 0.80 15.23 -0.48
N TYR A 2 0.95 14.02 -1.02
CA TYR A 2 0.16 12.85 -0.56
C TYR A 2 0.77 12.28 0.73
N LYS A 3 -0.02 12.13 1.80
CA LYS A 3 0.42 11.44 3.02
C LYS A 3 0.67 9.97 2.69
N ARG A 4 1.82 9.42 3.11
CA ARG A 4 2.09 7.98 2.96
C ARG A 4 1.17 7.23 3.90
N GLN A 5 0.44 6.26 3.35
CA GLN A 5 -0.34 5.34 4.16
C GLN A 5 0.53 4.14 4.54
N GLY A 6 0.27 3.54 5.71
CA GLY A 6 1.03 2.39 6.19
C GLY A 6 2.35 2.72 6.87
N GLU A 7 2.54 3.96 7.34
CA GLU A 7 3.69 4.34 8.19
C GLU A 7 3.67 3.54 9.51
N ASP A 8 2.49 3.34 10.11
CA ASP A 8 2.31 2.54 11.32
C ASP A 8 2.70 1.06 11.08
N LEU A 9 2.31 0.50 9.93
CA LEU A 9 2.69 -0.86 9.54
C LEU A 9 4.20 -0.96 9.29
N GLU A 10 4.79 0.01 8.61
CA GLU A 10 6.24 0.08 8.39
C GLU A 10 7.00 0.08 9.72
N ALA A 11 6.54 0.88 10.70
CA ALA A 11 7.14 0.93 12.03
C ALA A 11 7.07 -0.43 12.76
N ILE A 12 5.90 -1.08 12.74
CA ILE A 12 5.72 -2.42 13.35
C ILE A 12 6.62 -3.45 12.67
N LEU A 13 6.72 -3.45 11.34
CA LEU A 13 7.60 -4.36 10.60
C LEU A 13 9.07 -4.16 10.97
N HIS A 14 9.50 -2.92 11.21
CA HIS A 14 10.86 -2.66 11.69
C HIS A 14 11.09 -3.20 13.11
N ILE A 15 10.15 -2.98 14.03
CA ILE A 15 10.20 -3.52 15.40
C ILE A 15 10.33 -5.05 15.37
N GLN A 16 9.47 -5.72 14.61
CA GLN A 16 9.50 -7.17 14.46
C GLN A 16 10.80 -7.68 13.86
N ARG A 17 11.33 -7.01 12.82
CA ARG A 17 12.62 -7.37 12.21
C ARG A 17 13.80 -7.19 13.15
N SER A 18 13.70 -6.32 14.14
CA SER A 18 14.71 -6.13 15.19
C SER A 18 14.62 -7.18 16.29
N GLY A 19 13.77 -8.21 16.15
CA GLY A 19 13.63 -9.31 17.11
C GLY A 19 12.67 -9.03 18.26
N TRP A 20 11.98 -7.87 18.25
CA TRP A 20 11.01 -7.52 19.28
C TRP A 20 9.67 -8.19 19.03
N GLN A 21 9.07 -8.70 20.09
CA GLN A 21 7.74 -9.27 20.06
C GLN A 21 6.68 -8.17 20.12
N VAL A 22 5.60 -8.35 19.37
CA VAL A 22 4.42 -7.46 19.40
C VAL A 22 3.30 -8.25 20.07
N TRP A 23 3.00 -7.88 21.31
CA TRP A 23 2.00 -8.56 22.13
C TRP A 23 0.63 -7.89 22.01
N TYR A 24 -0.42 -8.70 21.93
CA TYR A 24 -1.80 -8.23 22.06
C TYR A 24 -2.18 -8.22 23.55
N ASN A 25 -2.74 -7.10 24.03
CA ASN A 25 -3.31 -7.01 25.37
C ASN A 25 -4.83 -6.78 25.25
N PRO A 26 -5.68 -7.77 25.59
CA PRO A 26 -7.12 -7.65 25.46
C PRO A 26 -7.74 -6.58 26.38
N ALA A 27 -7.06 -6.20 27.47
CA ALA A 27 -7.54 -5.16 28.38
C ALA A 27 -7.28 -3.74 27.84
N MET A 28 -6.42 -3.57 26.83
CA MET A 28 -6.19 -2.26 26.20
C MET A 28 -7.24 -2.01 25.12
N GLU A 29 -8.34 -1.39 25.52
CA GLU A 29 -9.44 -1.05 24.64
C GLU A 29 -9.40 0.43 24.22
N LEU A 30 -9.74 0.70 22.95
CA LEU A 30 -9.86 2.05 22.42
C LEU A 30 -11.14 2.19 21.60
N HIS A 31 -11.96 3.19 21.95
CA HIS A 31 -13.16 3.52 21.20
C HIS A 31 -12.81 4.39 19.98
N HIS A 32 -12.67 3.76 18.81
CA HIS A 32 -12.41 4.49 17.57
C HIS A 32 -13.71 5.02 16.95
N LYS A 33 -13.91 6.34 16.99
CA LYS A 33 -15.03 7.00 16.30
C LYS A 33 -14.64 7.33 14.86
N ILE A 34 -15.24 6.63 13.89
CA ILE A 34 -15.02 6.87 12.46
C ILE A 34 -16.07 7.86 11.95
N PRO A 35 -15.70 9.09 11.54
CA PRO A 35 -16.67 10.03 11.01
C PRO A 35 -17.22 9.56 9.66
N PRO A 36 -18.49 9.84 9.32
CA PRO A 36 -19.13 9.38 8.07
C PRO A 36 -18.36 9.78 6.80
N SER A 37 -17.66 10.91 6.81
CA SER A 37 -16.82 11.38 5.70
C SER A 37 -15.72 10.38 5.30
N ARG A 38 -15.27 9.53 6.23
CA ARG A 38 -14.26 8.48 5.98
C ARG A 38 -14.80 7.27 5.24
N LEU A 39 -16.12 7.15 5.16
CA LEU A 39 -16.82 6.07 4.45
C LEU A 39 -17.30 6.53 3.06
N GLN A 40 -17.10 7.80 2.72
CA GLN A 40 -17.46 8.32 1.41
C GLN A 40 -16.49 7.83 0.34
N ARG A 41 -17.03 7.52 -0.84
CA ARG A 41 -16.29 7.05 -2.02
C ARG A 41 -15.01 7.84 -2.29
N GLY A 42 -15.09 9.17 -2.29
CA GLY A 42 -13.94 10.04 -2.56
C GLY A 42 -12.82 9.90 -1.52
N TYR A 43 -13.17 9.67 -0.26
CA TYR A 43 -12.19 9.38 0.79
C TYR A 43 -11.57 7.99 0.58
N LEU A 44 -12.40 6.97 0.37
CA LEU A 44 -11.95 5.58 0.23
C LEU A 44 -11.00 5.41 -0.95
N LEU A 45 -11.34 5.93 -2.13
CA LEU A 45 -10.47 5.85 -3.31
C LEU A 45 -9.10 6.51 -3.05
N LYS A 46 -9.07 7.64 -2.34
CA LYS A 46 -7.80 8.25 -1.92
C LYS A 46 -7.06 7.32 -0.94
N MET A 47 -7.75 6.82 0.09
CA MET A 47 -7.14 5.90 1.05
C MET A 47 -6.51 4.67 0.36
N PHE A 48 -7.24 3.98 -0.51
CA PHE A 48 -6.76 2.79 -1.22
C PHE A 48 -5.64 3.09 -2.22
N ARG A 49 -5.66 4.26 -2.88
CA ARG A 49 -4.51 4.75 -3.67
C ARG A 49 -3.26 4.88 -2.81
N GLY A 50 -3.39 5.49 -1.64
CA GLY A 50 -2.27 5.65 -0.70
C GLY A 50 -1.72 4.32 -0.20
N ILE A 51 -2.59 3.38 0.14
CA ILE A 51 -2.22 2.02 0.55
C ILE A 51 -1.53 1.27 -0.60
N GLY A 52 -2.06 1.38 -1.82
CA GLY A 52 -1.44 0.78 -3.01
C GLY A 52 -0.02 1.29 -3.21
N LEU A 53 0.20 2.61 -3.16
CA LEU A 53 1.51 3.22 -3.33
C LEU A 53 2.54 2.85 -2.26
N SER A 54 2.13 2.44 -1.05
CA SER A 54 3.05 2.02 0.00
C SER A 54 3.31 0.51 0.02
N ARG A 55 2.52 -0.30 -0.70
CA ARG A 55 2.63 -1.76 -0.70
C ARG A 55 4.01 -2.30 -1.04
N HIS A 56 4.71 -1.74 -2.03
CA HIS A 56 6.04 -2.25 -2.38
C HIS A 56 6.99 -2.11 -1.19
N ARG A 57 7.02 -0.95 -0.52
CA ARG A 57 7.87 -0.71 0.65
C ARG A 57 7.58 -1.73 1.75
N THR A 58 6.31 -1.86 2.15
CA THR A 58 5.92 -2.73 3.26
C THR A 58 6.15 -4.21 2.95
N ARG A 59 5.85 -4.68 1.72
CA ARG A 59 6.13 -6.06 1.31
C ARG A 59 7.62 -6.37 1.27
N MET A 60 8.46 -5.46 0.77
CA MET A 60 9.91 -5.68 0.70
C MET A 60 10.58 -5.69 2.08
N LEU A 61 9.93 -5.14 3.11
CA LEU A 61 10.37 -5.27 4.48
C LEU A 61 10.17 -6.68 5.03
N SER A 62 9.34 -7.55 4.45
CA SER A 62 9.24 -8.94 4.90
C SER A 62 10.43 -9.81 4.45
N PHE A 63 11.30 -9.30 3.58
CA PHE A 63 12.39 -10.07 2.98
C PHE A 63 13.79 -9.49 3.29
N PRO A 64 14.82 -10.34 3.36
CA PRO A 64 16.22 -9.94 3.27
C PRO A 64 16.51 -9.17 1.98
N GLY A 65 17.52 -8.30 1.99
CA GLY A 65 17.83 -7.41 0.86
C GLY A 65 18.03 -8.14 -0.47
N TRP A 66 18.67 -9.31 -0.44
CA TRP A 66 18.96 -10.13 -1.62
C TRP A 66 17.73 -10.82 -2.21
N GLN A 67 16.68 -11.09 -1.42
CA GLN A 67 15.45 -11.72 -1.89
C GLN A 67 14.48 -10.71 -2.53
N ARG A 68 14.59 -9.42 -2.19
CA ARG A 68 13.72 -8.35 -2.70
C ARG A 68 13.62 -8.31 -4.23
N PRO A 69 14.72 -8.35 -5.02
CA PRO A 69 14.62 -8.35 -6.48
C PRO A 69 13.86 -9.56 -7.04
N LEU A 70 13.93 -10.72 -6.37
CA LEU A 70 13.18 -11.93 -6.76
C LEU A 70 11.70 -11.84 -6.41
N MET A 71 11.37 -11.22 -5.27
CA MET A 71 9.99 -11.08 -4.82
C MET A 71 9.21 -10.00 -5.58
N LEU A 72 9.89 -9.02 -6.16
CA LEU A 72 9.27 -7.96 -6.96
C LEU A 72 8.40 -8.53 -8.11
N PRO A 73 8.92 -9.37 -9.04
CA PRO A 73 8.11 -9.92 -10.12
C PRO A 73 6.99 -10.83 -9.59
N VAL A 74 7.23 -11.60 -8.51
CA VAL A 74 6.20 -12.45 -7.89
C VAL A 74 4.99 -11.62 -7.44
N TYR A 75 5.23 -10.51 -6.73
CA TYR A 75 4.15 -9.62 -6.31
C TYR A 75 3.51 -8.86 -7.47
N ALA A 76 4.29 -8.44 -8.46
CA ALA A 76 3.77 -7.76 -9.65
C ALA A 76 2.82 -8.67 -10.44
N LEU A 77 3.21 -9.93 -10.68
CA LEU A 77 2.38 -10.93 -11.35
C LEU A 77 1.10 -11.23 -10.56
N ASN A 78 1.19 -11.35 -9.23
CA ASN A 78 0.02 -11.59 -8.40
C ASN A 78 -0.96 -10.39 -8.41
N ASP A 79 -0.46 -9.15 -8.31
CA ASP A 79 -1.31 -7.97 -8.37
C ASP A 79 -1.92 -7.79 -9.77
N LEU A 80 -1.17 -8.06 -10.84
CA LEU A 80 -1.67 -8.05 -12.21
C LEU A 80 -2.78 -9.09 -12.41
N ARG A 81 -2.58 -10.33 -11.93
CA ARG A 81 -3.60 -11.38 -11.98
C ARG A 81 -4.89 -10.96 -11.26
N LYS A 82 -4.77 -10.32 -10.08
CA LYS A 82 -5.93 -9.81 -9.34
C LYS A 82 -6.64 -8.70 -10.10
N LEU A 83 -5.89 -7.77 -10.67
CA LEU A 83 -6.42 -6.68 -11.49
C LEU A 83 -7.19 -7.22 -12.69
N LEU A 84 -6.58 -8.13 -13.46
CA LEU A 84 -7.21 -8.75 -14.63
C LEU A 84 -8.46 -9.53 -14.25
N ARG A 85 -8.41 -10.35 -13.18
CA ARG A 85 -9.58 -11.10 -12.71
C ARG A 85 -10.74 -10.17 -12.34
N HIS A 86 -10.48 -9.08 -11.62
CA HIS A 86 -11.52 -8.11 -11.28
C HIS A 86 -12.08 -7.41 -12.52
N SER A 87 -11.22 -7.00 -13.46
CA SER A 87 -11.67 -6.37 -14.71
C SER A 87 -12.52 -7.32 -15.56
N LEU A 88 -12.20 -8.62 -15.58
CA LEU A 88 -12.94 -9.62 -16.34
C LEU A 88 -14.31 -9.94 -15.71
N ILE A 89 -14.40 -10.01 -14.38
CA ILE A 89 -15.65 -10.35 -13.68
C ILE A 89 -16.64 -9.18 -13.70
N HIS A 90 -16.16 -7.94 -13.54
CA HIS A 90 -17.03 -6.77 -13.38
C HIS A 90 -17.19 -5.93 -14.66
N GLY A 91 -16.41 -6.22 -15.72
CA GLY A 91 -16.53 -5.57 -17.02
C GLY A 91 -16.44 -4.04 -16.96
N THR A 92 -17.36 -3.35 -17.63
CA THR A 92 -17.44 -1.87 -17.65
C THR A 92 -18.00 -1.27 -16.35
N GLY A 93 -18.60 -2.09 -15.47
CA GLY A 93 -19.15 -1.68 -14.17
C GLY A 93 -18.11 -1.55 -13.05
N VAL A 94 -16.83 -1.79 -13.32
CA VAL A 94 -15.74 -1.72 -12.33
C VAL A 94 -15.69 -0.40 -11.56
N PHE A 95 -16.08 0.70 -12.20
CA PHE A 95 -16.05 2.03 -11.61
C PHE A 95 -17.40 2.52 -11.10
N THR A 96 -18.49 1.78 -11.23
CA THR A 96 -19.79 2.21 -10.69
C THR A 96 -19.90 1.84 -9.22
N ASP A 97 -19.54 0.61 -8.86
CA ASP A 97 -19.49 0.18 -7.46
C ASP A 97 -18.30 0.82 -6.70
N THR A 98 -18.51 1.16 -5.43
CA THR A 98 -17.47 1.82 -4.61
C THR A 98 -16.42 0.83 -4.12
N VAL A 99 -16.83 -0.39 -3.79
CA VAL A 99 -15.90 -1.43 -3.30
C VAL A 99 -15.01 -1.89 -4.45
N THR A 100 -15.59 -2.24 -5.60
CA THR A 100 -14.84 -2.65 -6.79
C THR A 100 -13.86 -1.57 -7.25
N ALA A 101 -14.28 -0.30 -7.26
CA ALA A 101 -13.39 0.80 -7.63
C ALA A 101 -12.21 0.95 -6.64
N CYS A 102 -12.43 0.71 -5.34
CA CYS A 102 -11.37 0.73 -4.34
C CYS A 102 -10.38 -0.42 -4.52
N GLU A 103 -10.85 -1.63 -4.82
CA GLU A 103 -10.00 -2.80 -5.05
C GLU A 103 -9.12 -2.62 -6.28
N VAL A 104 -9.70 -2.17 -7.40
CA VAL A 104 -8.95 -1.89 -8.63
C VAL A 104 -7.94 -0.78 -8.41
N THR A 105 -8.33 0.29 -7.70
CA THR A 105 -7.40 1.35 -7.29
C THR A 105 -6.23 0.78 -6.49
N LEU A 106 -6.51 -0.07 -5.50
CA LEU A 106 -5.48 -0.70 -4.67
C LEU A 106 -4.50 -1.52 -5.51
N TYR A 107 -4.99 -2.40 -6.39
CA TYR A 107 -4.14 -3.27 -7.21
C TYR A 107 -3.32 -2.49 -8.22
N PHE A 108 -3.94 -1.54 -8.91
CA PHE A 108 -3.27 -0.67 -9.87
C PHE A 108 -2.13 0.12 -9.22
N TYR A 109 -2.39 0.80 -8.10
CA TYR A 109 -1.36 1.56 -7.40
C TYR A 109 -0.32 0.67 -6.70
N SER A 110 -0.67 -0.58 -6.36
CA SER A 110 0.31 -1.57 -5.88
C SER A 110 1.29 -1.97 -6.97
N LEU A 111 0.82 -2.16 -8.20
CA LEU A 111 1.66 -2.46 -9.36
C LEU A 111 2.60 -1.29 -9.70
N LEU A 112 2.11 -0.05 -9.59
CA LEU A 112 2.91 1.16 -9.82
C LEU A 112 3.86 1.53 -8.67
N SER A 113 3.63 0.99 -7.47
CA SER A 113 4.35 1.41 -6.26
C SER A 113 5.88 1.31 -6.33
N PRO A 114 6.52 0.29 -6.97
CA PRO A 114 7.97 0.24 -7.06
C PRO A 114 8.54 1.43 -7.84
N PHE A 115 7.94 1.75 -8.99
CA PHE A 115 8.36 2.87 -9.85
C PHE A 115 8.14 4.21 -9.17
N TYR A 116 6.99 4.38 -8.50
CA TYR A 116 6.69 5.60 -7.76
C TYR A 116 7.71 5.87 -6.64
N LEU A 117 8.07 4.85 -5.87
CA LEU A 117 9.04 4.98 -4.79
C LEU A 117 10.45 5.23 -5.33
N TRP A 118 10.83 4.58 -6.43
CA TRP A 118 12.12 4.83 -7.08
C TRP A 118 12.22 6.26 -7.59
N GLN A 119 11.23 6.74 -8.35
CA GLN A 119 11.19 8.11 -8.86
C GLN A 119 11.25 9.13 -7.71
N ARG A 120 10.53 8.88 -6.62
CA ARG A 120 10.57 9.74 -5.43
C ARG A 120 11.95 9.74 -4.77
N GLY A 121 12.60 8.59 -4.64
CA GLY A 121 13.95 8.47 -4.11
C GLY A 121 14.98 9.23 -4.95
N LEU A 122 14.90 9.12 -6.28
CA LEU A 122 15.76 9.87 -7.20
C LEU A 122 15.59 11.38 -7.04
N ARG A 123 14.34 11.86 -6.98
CA ARG A 123 14.04 13.29 -6.78
C ARG A 123 14.60 13.81 -5.45
N GLN A 124 14.49 13.03 -4.38
CA GLN A 124 15.02 13.39 -3.07
C GLN A 124 16.55 13.43 -3.07
N ALA A 125 17.20 12.47 -3.73
CA ALA A 125 18.65 12.48 -3.90
C ALA A 125 19.10 13.74 -4.67
N ILE A 126 18.49 14.03 -5.82
CA ILE A 126 18.82 15.23 -6.62
C ILE A 126 18.63 16.52 -5.82
N ALA A 127 17.54 16.65 -5.06
CA ALA A 127 17.30 17.83 -4.22
C ALA A 127 18.37 18.00 -3.13
N LYS A 128 18.89 16.89 -2.58
CA LYS A 128 19.95 16.92 -1.56
C LYS A 128 21.29 17.45 -2.09
N TYR A 129 21.59 17.26 -3.39
CA TYR A 129 22.82 17.70 -4.04
C TYR A 129 22.70 19.01 -4.84
N ARG A 130 21.54 19.68 -4.76
CA ARG A 130 21.31 21.03 -5.34
C ARG A 130 21.42 22.16 -4.30
N LEU A 131 22.09 21.88 -3.19
CA LEU A 131 22.61 22.86 -2.23
C LEU A 131 24.08 23.13 -2.56
#